data_AF-A4X2D2-F1
#
_entry.id   AF-A4X2D2-F1
#
_cell.length_a   1.000
_cell.length_b   1.000
_cell.length_c   1.000
_cell.angle_alpha   90.00
_cell.angle_beta   90.00
_cell.angle_gamma   90.00
#
_symmetry.space_group_name_H-M   'P 1'
#
loop_
_entity.id
_entity.type
_entity.pdbx_description
1 polymer ?
#
loop_
_entity_poly.entity_id
_entity_poly.type
_entity_poly.pdbx_seq_one_letter_code
_entity_poly.pdbx_strand_id
1 'polypeptide(L)'
;MPLRPVAGLAEYKSRWRWAWAIWLAVVAASFAVMEGLALVRRRPGDTLSEATRHWIKAKKGRGLSRGEWGLIAALGAFLIWFLPHITLEIW
;
A
#
# COMPACT_ATOMS: atom_id res chain seq x y z
N MET A 1 -4.53 -10.15 42.56
CA MET A 1 -4.67 -8.71 42.27
C MET A 1 -5.03 -8.58 40.79
N PRO A 2 -6.29 -8.29 40.41
CA PRO A 2 -6.65 -8.18 39.01
C PRO A 2 -6.02 -6.90 38.43
N LEU A 3 -5.19 -7.05 37.39
CA LEU A 3 -4.64 -5.94 36.64
C LEU A 3 -5.80 -5.16 36.01
N ARG A 4 -6.04 -3.93 36.47
CA ARG A 4 -7.04 -3.05 35.85
C ARG A 4 -6.65 -2.87 34.38
N PRO A 5 -7.58 -3.04 33.42
CA PRO A 5 -7.30 -2.70 32.04
C PRO A 5 -6.92 -1.21 31.99
N VAL A 6 -5.74 -0.92 31.45
CA VAL A 6 -5.22 0.44 31.34
C VAL A 6 -6.17 1.18 30.41
N ALA A 7 -7.00 2.08 30.95
CA ALA A 7 -8.05 2.77 30.19
C ALA A 7 -7.52 3.47 28.92
N GLY A 8 -6.22 3.82 28.89
CA GLY A 8 -5.57 4.44 27.75
C GLY A 8 -5.21 3.49 26.58
N LEU A 9 -5.09 2.18 26.79
CA LEU A 9 -4.69 1.24 25.72
C LEU A 9 -5.78 1.08 24.65
N ALA A 10 -7.05 1.02 25.06
CA ALA A 10 -8.18 0.90 24.15
C ALA A 10 -8.37 2.17 23.31
N GLU A 11 -8.20 3.33 23.93
CA GLU A 11 -8.27 4.62 23.24
C GLU A 11 -7.09 4.81 22.27
N TYR A 12 -5.87 4.43 22.69
CA TYR A 12 -4.68 4.43 21.85
C TYR A 12 -4.84 3.54 20.61
N LYS A 13 -5.28 2.28 20.80
CA LYS A 13 -5.57 1.35 19.68
C LYS A 13 -6.64 1.91 18.74
N SER A 14 -7.71 2.49 19.28
CA SER A 14 -8.79 3.10 18.48
C SER A 14 -8.30 4.28 17.63
N ARG A 15 -7.51 5.19 18.23
CA ARG A 15 -6.94 6.34 17.51
C ARG A 15 -5.96 5.91 16.43
N TRP A 16 -5.11 4.92 16.71
CA TRP A 16 -4.20 4.37 15.71
C TRP A 16 -4.93 3.66 14.58
N ARG A 17 -6.01 2.92 14.88
CA ARG A 17 -6.86 2.29 13.86
C ARG A 17 -7.46 3.33 12.92
N TRP A 18 -7.96 4.44 13.46
CA TRP A 18 -8.48 5.55 12.67
C TRP A 18 -7.39 6.25 11.86
N ALA A 19 -6.22 6.50 12.45
CA ALA A 19 -5.09 7.09 11.74
C ALA A 19 -4.65 6.22 10.54
N TRP A 20 -4.58 4.90 10.73
CA TRP A 20 -4.28 3.96 9.65
C TRP A 20 -5.37 3.88 8.59
N ALA A 21 -6.64 3.84 8.99
CA ALA A 21 -7.76 3.84 8.05
C ALA A 21 -7.77 5.10 7.19
N ILE A 22 -7.56 6.27 7.81
CA ILE A 22 -7.46 7.55 7.11
C ILE A 22 -6.25 7.56 6.18
N TRP A 23 -5.08 7.08 6.64
CA TRP A 23 -3.89 7.01 5.81
C TRP A 23 -4.10 6.13 4.57
N LEU A 24 -4.65 4.92 4.75
CA LEU A 24 -4.99 4.02 3.64
C LEU A 24 -6.00 4.63 2.68
N ALA A 25 -7.03 5.30 3.21
CA ALA A 25 -8.03 5.98 2.39
C ALA A 25 -7.41 7.13 1.57
N VAL A 26 -6.54 7.93 2.18
CA VAL A 26 -5.82 9.03 1.49
C VAL A 26 -4.91 8.48 0.40
N VAL A 27 -4.15 7.42 0.69
CA VAL A 27 -3.30 6.77 -0.31
C VAL A 27 -4.16 6.24 -1.47
N ALA A 28 -5.20 5.45 -1.19
CA ALA A 28 -6.08 4.91 -2.22
C ALA A 28 -6.74 6.03 -3.06
N ALA A 29 -7.24 7.09 -2.41
CA ALA A 29 -7.83 8.24 -3.10
C ALA A 29 -6.81 8.98 -3.97
N SER A 30 -5.57 9.17 -3.50
CA SER A 30 -4.51 9.81 -4.29
C SER A 30 -4.17 9.01 -5.55
N PHE A 31 -4.14 7.69 -5.46
CA PHE A 31 -3.96 6.80 -6.61
C PHE A 31 -5.13 6.93 -7.59
N ALA A 32 -6.37 6.91 -7.10
CA ALA A 32 -7.56 7.04 -7.93
C ALA A 32 -7.64 8.39 -8.64
N VAL A 33 -7.27 9.50 -7.96
CA VAL A 33 -7.25 10.85 -8.56
C VAL A 33 -6.16 10.95 -9.63
N MET A 34 -4.97 10.41 -9.38
CA MET A 34 -3.88 10.41 -10.37
C MET A 34 -4.25 9.59 -11.61
N GLU A 35 -4.81 8.39 -11.45
CA GLU A 35 -5.31 7.61 -12.59
C GLU A 35 -6.47 8.29 -13.30
N GLY A 36 -7.43 8.86 -12.57
CA GLY A 36 -8.57 9.57 -13.14
C GLY A 36 -8.14 10.78 -13.97
N LEU A 37 -7.20 11.58 -13.47
CA LEU A 37 -6.64 12.72 -14.20
C LEU A 37 -5.87 12.26 -15.45
N ALA A 38 -5.11 11.17 -15.35
CA ALA A 38 -4.40 10.59 -16.49
C ALA A 38 -5.37 10.07 -17.58
N LEU A 39 -6.46 9.42 -17.18
CA LEU A 39 -7.53 8.96 -18.07
C LEU A 39 -8.21 10.13 -18.81
N VAL A 40 -8.43 11.25 -18.11
CA VAL A 40 -8.99 12.47 -18.73
C VAL A 40 -8.01 13.09 -19.73
N ARG A 41 -6.70 13.06 -19.45
CA ARG A 41 -5.67 13.61 -20.35
C ARG A 41 -5.42 12.77 -21.60
N ARG A 42 -5.82 11.48 -21.61
CA ARG A 42 -5.70 10.54 -22.75
C ARG A 42 -4.31 10.52 -23.40
N ARG A 43 -3.25 10.79 -22.65
CA ARG A 43 -1.87 10.69 -23.15
C ARG A 43 -1.33 9.28 -22.85
N PRO A 44 -0.72 8.61 -23.85
CA PRO A 44 -0.08 7.32 -23.61
C PRO A 44 1.12 7.48 -22.67
N GLY A 45 1.19 6.63 -21.64
CA GLY A 45 2.23 6.62 -20.60
C GLY A 45 1.92 7.44 -19.36
N ASP A 46 0.78 8.15 -19.32
CA ASP A 46 0.45 9.10 -18.24
C ASP A 46 -0.28 8.43 -17.07
N THR A 47 -0.85 7.22 -17.26
CA THR A 47 -1.49 6.50 -16.16
C THR A 47 -0.45 5.84 -15.26
N LEU A 48 -0.73 5.82 -13.96
CA LEU A 48 0.17 5.22 -12.97
C LEU A 48 0.32 3.71 -13.23
N SER A 49 -0.71 3.04 -13.74
CA SER A 49 -0.65 1.66 -14.21
C SER A 49 0.28 1.46 -15.42
N GLU A 50 0.31 2.38 -16.38
CA GLU A 50 1.25 2.36 -17.51
C GLU A 50 2.68 2.70 -17.07
N ALA A 51 2.85 3.69 -16.20
CA ALA A 51 4.13 4.03 -15.59
C ALA A 51 4.69 2.84 -14.78
N THR A 52 3.84 2.14 -14.03
CA THR A 52 4.22 0.93 -13.28
C THR A 52 4.60 -0.21 -14.25
N ARG A 53 3.85 -0.41 -15.35
CA ARG A 53 4.25 -1.36 -16.40
C ARG A 53 5.58 -1.01 -17.07
N HIS A 54 5.81 0.28 -17.32
CA HIS A 54 7.07 0.78 -17.86
C HIS A 54 8.22 0.60 -16.87
N TRP A 55 7.98 0.85 -15.59
CA TRP A 55 8.96 0.72 -14.52
C TRP A 55 9.34 -0.73 -14.26
N ILE A 56 8.37 -1.64 -14.24
CA ILE A 56 8.58 -3.09 -14.16
C ILE A 56 9.15 -3.64 -15.49
N LYS A 57 9.40 -2.78 -16.50
CA LYS A 57 9.82 -3.17 -17.86
C LYS A 57 9.07 -4.40 -18.33
N ALA A 58 7.74 -4.40 -18.17
CA ALA A 58 6.85 -5.39 -18.77
C ALA A 58 6.79 -5.15 -20.29
N LYS A 59 7.94 -5.06 -20.97
CA LYS A 59 8.04 -5.22 -22.40
C LYS A 59 7.64 -6.66 -22.67
N LYS A 60 6.45 -6.82 -23.24
CA LYS A 60 5.92 -8.07 -23.81
C LYS A 60 7.08 -8.83 -24.48
N GLY A 61 7.56 -9.90 -23.84
CA GLY A 61 8.63 -10.78 -24.36
C GLY A 61 10.03 -10.70 -23.73
N ARG A 62 10.33 -9.81 -22.77
CA ARG A 62 11.56 -9.91 -21.94
C ARG A 62 11.19 -10.35 -20.53
N GLY A 63 11.83 -11.43 -20.06
CA GLY A 63 11.68 -11.88 -18.67
C GLY A 63 12.08 -10.79 -17.68
N LEU A 64 11.44 -10.81 -16.51
CA LEU A 64 11.72 -9.92 -15.38
C LEU A 64 13.22 -9.94 -15.04
N SER A 65 13.82 -8.75 -14.90
CA SER A 65 15.20 -8.59 -14.49
C SER A 65 15.40 -8.97 -13.01
N ARG A 66 16.63 -9.30 -12.61
CA ARG A 66 16.94 -9.64 -11.20
C ARG A 66 16.54 -8.53 -10.22
N GLY A 67 16.62 -7.27 -10.62
CA GLY A 67 16.20 -6.13 -9.81
C GLY A 67 14.67 -6.06 -9.64
N GLU A 68 13.92 -6.35 -10.70
CA GLU A 68 12.44 -6.39 -10.65
C GLU A 68 11.95 -7.54 -9.77
N TRP A 69 12.58 -8.71 -9.86
CA TRP A 69 12.30 -9.83 -8.94
C TRP A 69 12.62 -9.49 -7.49
N GLY A 70 13.75 -8.81 -7.24
CA GLY A 70 14.12 -8.35 -5.91
C GLY A 70 13.10 -7.37 -5.34
N LEU A 71 12.59 -6.44 -6.16
CA LEU A 71 11.55 -5.50 -5.75
C LEU A 71 10.22 -6.21 -5.46
N ILE A 72 9.77 -7.13 -6.33
CA ILE A 72 8.55 -7.91 -6.12
C ILE A 72 8.67 -8.75 -4.85
N ALA A 73 9.82 -9.38 -4.62
CA ALA A 73 10.08 -10.15 -3.40
C ALA A 73 10.08 -9.26 -2.16
N ALA A 74 10.68 -8.07 -2.23
CA ALA A 74 10.68 -7.10 -1.12
C ALA A 74 9.27 -6.57 -0.82
N LEU A 75 8.48 -6.26 -1.86
CA LEU A 75 7.08 -5.85 -1.70
C LEU A 75 6.24 -6.99 -1.12
N GLY A 76 6.44 -8.22 -1.61
CA GLY A 76 5.76 -9.41 -1.11
C GLY A 76 6.10 -9.68 0.35
N ALA A 77 7.38 -9.63 0.72
CA ALA A 77 7.84 -9.77 2.10
C ALA A 77 7.27 -8.66 3.00
N PHE A 78 7.27 -7.42 2.51
CA PHE A 78 6.65 -6.29 3.22
C PHE A 78 5.17 -6.53 3.45
N LEU A 79 4.39 -6.94 2.44
CA LEU A 79 2.97 -7.24 2.59
C LEU A 79 2.70 -8.42 3.53
N ILE A 80 3.50 -9.49 3.42
CA ILE A 80 3.41 -10.68 4.28
C ILE A 80 3.70 -10.33 5.75
N TRP A 81 4.61 -9.38 6.01
CA TRP A 81 4.86 -8.90 7.37
C TRP A 81 3.82 -7.87 7.83
N PHE A 82 3.48 -6.92 6.96
CA PHE A 82 2.66 -5.76 7.28
C PHE A 82 1.20 -6.11 7.53
N LEU A 83 0.60 -7.00 6.73
CA LEU A 83 -0.80 -7.42 6.90
C LEU A 83 -1.08 -8.10 8.25
N PRO A 84 -0.29 -9.10 8.71
CA PRO A 84 -0.47 -9.67 10.03
C PRO A 84 -0.07 -8.69 11.13
N HIS A 85 1.00 -7.89 10.95
CA HIS A 85 1.41 -6.91 11.97
C HIS A 85 0.31 -5.87 12.22
N ILE A 86 -0.31 -5.34 11.16
CA ILE A 86 -1.38 -4.37 11.30
C ILE A 86 -2.68 -4.99 11.84
N THR A 87 -2.99 -6.24 11.47
CA THR A 87 -4.18 -6.93 11.99
C THR A 87 -4.00 -7.39 13.43
N LEU A 88 -2.79 -7.77 13.87
CA LEU A 88 -2.54 -8.26 15.22
C LEU A 88 -2.21 -7.14 16.23
N GLU A 89 -1.59 -6.04 15.80
CA GLU A 89 -1.22 -4.95 16.72
C GLU A 89 -2.32 -3.89 16.88
N ILE A 90 -3.15 -3.69 15.85
CA ILE A 90 -4.20 -2.66 15.88
C ILE A 90 -5.54 -3.21 16.38
N TRP A 91 -5.87 -4.48 16.10
CA TRP A 91 -7.04 -5.15 16.69
C TRP A 91 -6.73 -5.78 18.05
#